data_AF-A0A3D4NF45-F1
#
_entry.id   AF-A0A3D4NF45-F1
#
_cell.length_a   1.000
_cell.length_b   1.000
_cell.length_c   1.000
_cell.angle_alpha   90.00
_cell.angle_beta   90.00
_cell.angle_gamma   90.00
#
_symmetry.space_group_name_H-M   'P 1'
#
loop_
_entity.id
_entity.type
_entity.pdbx_description
1 polymer ?
#
loop_
_entity_poly.entity_id
_entity_poly.type
_entity_poly.pdbx_seq_one_letter_code
_entity_poly.pdbx_strand_id
1 'polypeptide(L)' 'MADKIVRTAKENKIKKWWRETIGELKKVNWPTPHEAWRLTKIVIYVILIMGALLGGLDFGFTKLIGWIVG' A
#
# COMPACT_ATOMS: atom_id res chain seq x y z
N MET A 1 1.61 11.37 59.31
CA MET A 1 2.65 11.91 58.40
C MET A 1 2.55 11.15 57.10
N ALA A 2 2.42 11.91 56.02
CA ALA A 2 2.23 11.43 54.66
C ALA A 2 3.57 10.99 54.07
N ASP A 3 3.60 9.82 53.44
CA ASP A 3 4.56 9.56 52.38
C ASP A 3 3.93 8.57 51.38
N LYS A 4 3.08 9.12 50.49
CA LYS A 4 2.72 8.40 49.27
C LYS A 4 3.96 8.47 48.39
N ILE A 5 4.80 7.44 48.49
CA ILE A 5 5.94 7.23 47.61
C ILE A 5 5.41 7.15 46.18
N VAL A 6 5.44 8.27 45.45
CA VAL A 6 5.11 8.33 44.04
C VAL A 6 6.20 7.57 43.32
N ARG A 7 5.97 6.28 43.09
CA ARG A 7 6.80 5.46 42.21
C ARG A 7 6.66 6.01 40.80
N THR A 8 7.51 6.95 40.42
CA THR A 8 7.73 7.35 39.03
C THR A 8 8.30 6.14 38.29
N ALA A 9 7.41 5.28 37.80
CA ALA A 9 7.75 4.21 36.89
C ALA A 9 8.46 4.85 35.69
N LYS A 10 9.75 4.53 35.54
CA LYS A 10 10.59 4.96 34.42
C LYS A 10 9.85 4.59 33.13
N GLU A 11 9.26 5.57 32.46
CA GLU A 11 8.44 5.32 31.28
C GLU A 11 9.35 4.72 30.20
N ASN A 12 9.12 3.45 29.86
CA ASN A 12 9.93 2.76 28.86
C ASN A 12 9.89 3.56 27.55
N LYS A 13 11.04 3.98 27.03
CA LYS A 13 11.14 4.79 25.79
C LYS A 13 10.35 4.17 24.62
N ILE A 14 10.30 2.84 24.57
CA ILE A 14 9.53 2.06 23.59
C ILE A 14 8.02 2.28 23.75
N LYS A 15 7.51 2.36 24.99
CA LYS A 15 6.09 2.62 25.28
C LYS A 15 5.69 4.05 24.88
N LYS A 16 6.59 5.01 25.12
CA LYS A 16 6.42 6.40 24.66
C LYS A 16 6.39 6.47 23.12
N TRP A 17 7.36 5.86 22.45
CA TRP A 17 7.44 5.79 20.99
C TRP A 17 6.20 5.13 20.37
N TRP A 18 5.73 4.02 20.94
CA TRP A 18 4.52 3.34 20.47
C TRP A 18 3.26 4.23 20.58
N ARG A 19 3.15 4.98 21.68
CA ARG A 19 2.04 5.93 21.89
C ARG A 19 2.09 7.09 20.88
N GLU A 20 3.29 7.59 20.58
CA GLU A 20 3.51 8.63 19.57
C GLU A 20 3.16 8.13 18.16
N THR A 21 3.63 6.95 17.77
CA THR A 21 3.35 6.34 16.45
C THR A 21 1.85 6.10 16.23
N ILE A 22 1.11 5.62 17.23
CA ILE A 22 -0.36 5.46 17.14
C ILE A 22 -1.06 6.82 17.01
N GLY A 23 -0.55 7.85 17.68
CA GLY A 23 -1.07 9.22 17.57
C GLY A 23 -0.94 9.78 16.16
N GLU A 24 0.20 9.56 15.50
CA GLU A 24 0.43 9.96 14.10
C GLU A 24 -0.33 9.09 13.10
N LEU A 25 -0.44 7.77 13.34
CA LEU A 25 -1.22 6.86 12.48
C LEU A 25 -2.71 7.26 12.40
N LYS A 26 -3.26 7.87 13.45
CA LYS A 26 -4.64 8.40 13.41
C LYS A 26 -4.80 9.62 12.51
N LYS A 27 -3.72 10.32 12.15
CA LYS A 27 -3.75 11.44 11.19
C LYS A 27 -3.71 10.95 9.75
N VAL A 28 -3.35 9.68 9.52
CA VAL A 28 -3.44 9.08 8.18
C VAL A 28 -4.91 8.93 7.84
N ASN A 29 -5.32 9.57 6.74
CA ASN A 29 -6.62 9.35 6.13
C ASN A 29 -6.65 7.96 5.52
N TRP A 30 -7.05 6.96 6.32
CA TRP A 30 -7.34 5.64 5.79
C TRP A 30 -8.57 5.73 4.90
N PRO A 31 -8.46 5.30 3.63
CA PRO A 31 -9.57 5.34 2.71
C PRO A 31 -10.72 4.49 3.25
N THR A 32 -11.95 4.96 3.06
CA THR A 32 -13.12 4.16 3.40
C THR A 32 -13.14 2.88 2.55
N PRO A 33 -13.68 1.75 3.04
CA PRO A 33 -13.70 0.49 2.29
C PRO A 33 -14.32 0.62 0.89
N HIS A 34 -15.33 1.48 0.75
CA HIS A 34 -15.97 1.77 -0.53
C HIS A 34 -15.03 2.49 -1.52
N GLU A 35 -14.23 3.44 -1.03
CA GLU A 35 -13.30 4.23 -1.81
C GLU A 35 -12.09 3.41 -2.27
N ALA A 36 -11.58 2.54 -1.38
CA ALA A 36 -10.55 1.56 -1.72
C ALA A 36 -11.02 0.66 -2.89
N TRP A 37 -12.23 0.12 -2.82
CA TRP A 37 -12.81 -0.71 -3.89
C TRP A 37 -12.97 0.03 -5.22
N ARG A 38 -13.31 1.32 -5.20
CA ARG A 38 -13.42 2.13 -6.42
C ARG A 38 -12.05 2.30 -7.08
N LEU A 39 -11.02 2.62 -6.29
CA LEU A 39 -9.66 2.78 -6.78
C LEU A 39 -9.06 1.47 -7.30
N THR A 40 -9.25 0.36 -6.58
CA THR A 40 -8.78 -0.96 -7.01
C THR A 40 -9.41 -1.38 -8.34
N LYS A 41 -10.72 -1.13 -8.54
CA LYS A 41 -11.39 -1.41 -9.83
C LYS A 41 -10.74 -0.67 -10.99
N ILE A 42 -10.43 0.61 -10.83
CA ILE A 42 -9.77 1.41 -11.87
C ILE A 42 -8.41 0.79 -12.21
N VAL A 43 -7.61 0.45 -11.20
CA VAL A 43 -6.29 -0.16 -11.40
C VAL A 43 -6.40 -1.49 -12.14
N ILE A 44 -7.38 -2.34 -11.80
CA ILE A 44 -7.62 -3.61 -12.51
C ILE A 44 -7.90 -3.37 -13.99
N TYR A 45 -8.77 -2.41 -14.33
CA TYR A 45 -9.05 -2.08 -15.73
C TYR A 45 -7.80 -1.60 -16.47
N VAL A 46 -7.01 -0.72 -15.86
CA VAL A 46 -5.78 -0.20 -16.47
C VAL A 46 -4.78 -1.33 -16.75
N ILE A 47 -4.57 -2.23 -15.79
CA ILE A 47 -3.64 -3.36 -15.94
C ILE A 47 -4.13 -4.32 -17.02
N LEU A 48 -5.43 -4.64 -17.07
CA LEU A 48 -5.99 -5.51 -18.10
C LEU A 48 -5.80 -4.93 -19.50
N ILE A 49 -6.07 -3.63 -19.67
CA ILE A 49 -5.92 -2.95 -20.96
C ILE A 49 -4.44 -2.91 -21.38
N MET A 50 -3.54 -2.49 -20.48
CA MET A 50 -2.10 -2.46 -20.78
C MET A 50 -1.56 -3.85 -21.10
N GLY A 51 -1.95 -4.86 -20.32
CA GLY A 51 -1.54 -6.25 -20.55
C GLY A 51 -2.04 -6.81 -21.88
N ALA A 52 -3.28 -6.51 -22.25
CA ALA A 52 -3.85 -6.91 -23.54
C ALA A 52 -3.16 -6.20 -24.71
N LEU A 53 -2.86 -4.90 -24.58
CA LEU A 53 -2.16 -4.12 -25.59
C LEU A 53 -0.74 -4.64 -25.81
N LEU A 54 0.04 -4.77 -24.73
CA LEU A 54 1.40 -5.29 -24.81
C LEU A 54 1.40 -6.73 -25.33
N GLY A 55 0.62 -7.63 -24.72
CA GLY A 55 0.57 -9.03 -25.14
C GLY A 55 0.09 -9.21 -26.60
N GLY A 56 -0.88 -8.41 -27.04
CA GLY A 56 -1.32 -8.41 -28.44
C GLY A 56 -0.24 -7.92 -29.40
N LEU A 57 0.48 -6.87 -29.01
CA LEU A 57 1.59 -6.31 -29.77
C LEU A 57 2.77 -7.28 -29.85
N ASP A 58 3.17 -7.89 -28.73
CA ASP A 58 4.22 -8.91 -28.64
C ASP A 58 3.89 -10.13 -29.52
N PHE A 59 2.63 -10.58 -29.52
CA PHE A 59 2.18 -11.65 -30.41
C PHE A 59 2.26 -11.27 -31.89
N GLY A 60 1.82 -10.05 -32.22
CA GLY A 60 1.91 -9.49 -33.57
C GLY A 60 3.35 -9.42 -34.07
N PHE A 61 4.26 -8.87 -33.25
CA PHE A 61 5.68 -8.79 -33.59
C PHE A 61 6.33 -10.17 -33.70
N THR A 62 6.03 -11.11 -32.80
CA THR A 62 6.57 -12.48 -32.88
C THR A 62 6.17 -13.16 -34.18
N LYS A 63 4.91 -13.03 -34.59
CA LYS A 63 4.41 -13.55 -35.87
C LYS A 63 5.11 -12.89 -37.07
N LEU A 64 5.27 -11.57 -37.04
CA LEU A 64 5.88 -10.80 -38.13
C LEU A 64 7.36 -11.13 -38.29
N ILE A 65 8.11 -11.17 -37.19
CA ILE A 65 9.53 -11.54 -37.17
C ILE A 65 9.71 -12.99 -37.59
N GLY A 66 8.84 -13.91 -37.12
CA GLY A 66 8.88 -15.30 -37.56
C GLY A 66 8.68 -15.46 -39.07
N TRP A 67 7.90 -14.59 -39.71
CA TRP A 67 7.72 -14.56 -41.16
C TRP A 67 8.91 -13.96 -41.93
N ILE A 68 9.72 -13.14 -41.27
CA ILE A 68 10.89 -12.47 -41.87
C ILE A 68 12.17 -13.30 -41.68
N VAL A 69 12.29 -14.00 -40.55
CA VAL A 69 13.47 -14.80 -40.17
C VAL A 69 13.36 -16.25 -40.68
N GLY A 70 12.15 -16.77 -40.86
CA GLY A 70 11.91 -18.05 -41.55
C GLY A 70 11.93 -17.85 -43.06
#